data_AF-A0A936CQE1-F1
#
_entry.id   AF-A0A936CQE1-F1
#
_cell.length_a   1.000
_cell.length_b   1.000
_cell.length_c   1.000
_cell.angle_alpha   90.00
_cell.angle_beta   90.00
_cell.angle_gamma   90.00
#
_symmetry.space_group_name_H-M   'P 1'
#
loop_
_entity.id
_entity.type
_entity.pdbx_description
1 polymer ?
#
loop_
_entity_poly.entity_id
_entity_poly.type
_entity_poly.pdbx_seq_one_letter_code
_entity_poly.pdbx_strand_id
1 'polypeptide(L)'
;MKLSTFKQHLNNLNAVNFIQPNGIYVPRHFHLTEAGLITKYFIDCGGTVREEKVINFQVWVANDTDHRLEPNKLLRIIELTQKLFGNEDVEIEVEYQSDTIGKYGLDFQDENFLLTAKQTDCLAKDNCGIPKELQFTELETSQGCCTPGGGCC
;
A
#
# COMPACT_ATOMS: atom_id res chain seq x y z
N MET A 1 3.12 2.90 -1.97
CA MET A 1 4.22 3.43 -2.81
C MET A 1 3.64 4.33 -3.91
N LYS A 2 4.31 5.44 -4.24
CA LYS A 2 3.95 6.33 -5.36
C LYS A 2 4.29 5.76 -6.74
N LEU A 3 3.59 6.22 -7.78
CA LEU A 3 3.82 5.82 -9.18
C LEU A 3 5.27 6.06 -9.65
N SER A 4 5.85 7.20 -9.30
CA SER A 4 7.24 7.54 -9.66
C SER A 4 8.24 6.52 -9.11
N THR A 5 8.12 6.18 -7.82
CA THR A 5 8.93 5.16 -7.15
C THR A 5 8.72 3.77 -7.77
N PHE A 6 7.48 3.40 -8.06
CA PHE A 6 7.18 2.13 -8.71
C PHE A 6 7.86 1.99 -10.08
N LYS A 7 7.81 3.04 -10.92
CA LYS A 7 8.53 3.08 -12.20
C LYS A 7 10.05 2.96 -12.02
N GLN A 8 10.62 3.58 -10.99
CA GLN A 8 12.05 3.48 -10.70
C GLN A 8 12.46 2.04 -10.36
N HIS A 9 11.68 1.34 -9.54
CA HIS A 9 11.94 -0.07 -9.24
C HIS A 9 11.84 -0.93 -10.51
N LEU A 10 10.79 -0.77 -11.31
CA LEU A 10 10.59 -1.55 -12.54
C LEU A 10 11.77 -1.45 -13.52
N ASN A 11 12.42 -0.28 -13.65
CA ASN A 11 13.57 -0.11 -14.53
C ASN A 11 14.78 -0.99 -14.16
N ASN A 12 14.86 -1.46 -12.92
CA ASN A 12 16.00 -2.24 -12.40
C ASN A 12 15.66 -3.74 -12.19
N LEU A 13 14.43 -4.14 -12.49
CA LEU A 13 13.98 -5.51 -12.29
C LEU A 13 14.17 -6.37 -13.54
N ASN A 14 14.56 -7.62 -13.32
CA ASN A 14 14.57 -8.65 -14.37
C ASN A 14 13.22 -9.35 -14.50
N ALA A 15 12.37 -9.29 -13.46
CA ALA A 15 11.04 -9.87 -13.44
C ALA A 15 10.13 -9.12 -12.47
N VAL A 16 8.82 -9.16 -12.73
CA VAL A 16 7.81 -8.60 -11.82
C VAL A 16 7.22 -9.72 -10.98
N ASN A 17 7.30 -9.58 -9.65
CA ASN A 17 6.67 -10.49 -8.70
C ASN A 17 5.88 -9.68 -7.68
N PHE A 18 4.72 -10.20 -7.28
CA PHE A 18 3.93 -9.68 -6.17
C PHE A 18 3.86 -10.74 -5.06
N ILE A 19 4.00 -10.30 -3.81
CA ILE A 19 3.90 -11.14 -2.61
C ILE A 19 2.71 -10.66 -1.79
N GLN A 20 1.81 -11.58 -1.45
CA GLN A 20 0.62 -11.31 -0.64
C GLN A 20 1.00 -11.06 0.83
N PRO A 21 0.11 -10.47 1.66
CA PRO A 21 0.39 -10.23 3.08
C PRO A 21 0.74 -11.49 3.89
N ASN A 22 0.30 -12.67 3.44
CA ASN A 22 0.60 -13.97 4.05
C ASN A 22 1.95 -14.56 3.59
N GLY A 23 2.74 -13.83 2.78
CA GLY A 23 4.03 -14.27 2.25
C GLY A 23 3.94 -15.15 0.99
N ILE A 24 2.74 -15.46 0.51
CA ILE A 24 2.55 -16.28 -0.70
C ILE A 24 2.68 -15.40 -1.95
N TYR A 25 3.41 -15.89 -2.94
CA TYR A 25 3.52 -15.21 -4.24
C TYR A 25 2.19 -15.22 -4.99
N VAL A 26 1.86 -14.09 -5.63
CA VAL A 26 0.91 -14.09 -6.74
C VAL A 26 1.52 -14.92 -7.88
N PRO A 27 0.78 -15.88 -8.46
CA PRO A 27 1.30 -16.69 -9.56
C PRO A 27 1.87 -15.84 -10.69
N ARG A 28 3.08 -16.17 -11.18
CA ARG A 28 3.83 -15.34 -12.16
C ARG A 28 3.15 -15.20 -13.53
N HIS A 29 2.08 -15.94 -13.80
CA HIS A 29 1.21 -15.82 -14.97
C HIS A 29 0.00 -14.91 -14.70
N PHE A 30 0.19 -13.90 -13.85
CA PHE A 30 -0.79 -12.86 -13.66
C PHE A 30 -0.83 -11.91 -14.86
N HIS A 31 -1.96 -11.25 -15.00
CA HIS A 31 -2.28 -10.22 -15.97
C HIS A 31 -2.56 -8.93 -15.22
N LEU A 32 -2.16 -7.80 -15.80
CA LEU A 32 -2.66 -6.49 -15.38
C LEU A 32 -3.87 -6.16 -16.27
N THR A 33 -5.07 -6.31 -15.72
CA THR A 33 -6.33 -6.17 -16.49
C THR A 33 -6.85 -4.74 -16.47
N GLU A 34 -6.58 -3.99 -15.41
CA GLU A 34 -6.97 -2.59 -15.27
C GLU A 34 -5.83 -1.74 -14.74
N ALA A 35 -5.73 -0.51 -15.24
CA ALA A 35 -4.84 0.52 -14.74
C ALA A 35 -5.56 1.88 -14.83
N GLY A 36 -5.92 2.45 -13.68
CA GLY A 36 -6.82 3.61 -13.61
C GLY A 36 -6.48 4.58 -12.50
N LEU A 37 -6.87 5.85 -12.65
CA LEU A 37 -6.87 6.83 -11.56
C LEU A 37 -8.26 6.82 -10.90
N ILE A 38 -8.31 6.51 -9.61
CA ILE A 38 -9.53 6.55 -8.82
C ILE A 38 -9.51 7.84 -7.99
N THR A 39 -10.53 8.67 -8.21
CA THR A 39 -10.81 9.84 -7.38
C THR A 39 -12.10 9.59 -6.61
N LYS A 40 -12.01 9.54 -5.30
CA LYS A 40 -13.12 9.26 -4.40
C LYS A 40 -13.43 10.49 -3.56
N TYR A 41 -14.64 11.00 -3.71
CA TYR A 41 -15.21 11.99 -2.80
C TYR A 41 -16.13 11.29 -1.81
N PHE A 42 -15.93 11.54 -0.52
CA PHE A 42 -16.74 10.93 0.53
C PHE A 42 -16.88 11.86 1.73
N ILE A 43 -17.87 11.58 2.56
CA ILE A 43 -18.09 12.30 3.81
C ILE A 43 -17.68 11.38 4.96
N ASP A 44 -16.95 11.91 5.95
CA ASP A 44 -16.69 11.17 7.18
C ASP A 44 -17.84 11.27 8.18
N CYS A 45 -17.76 10.52 9.28
CA CYS A 45 -18.78 10.54 10.35
C CYS A 45 -18.97 11.93 10.99
N GLY A 46 -18.00 12.85 10.83
CA GLY A 46 -18.07 14.22 11.31
C GLY A 46 -18.70 15.21 10.34
N GLY A 47 -19.12 14.76 9.16
CA GLY A 47 -19.71 15.61 8.13
C GLY A 47 -18.68 16.31 7.24
N THR A 48 -17.39 15.99 7.35
CA THR A 48 -16.35 16.60 6.53
C THR A 48 -16.26 15.91 5.19
N VAL A 49 -16.39 16.67 4.09
CA VAL A 49 -16.13 16.17 2.74
C VAL A 49 -14.62 15.98 2.55
N ARG A 50 -14.23 14.82 2.03
CA ARG A 50 -12.85 14.42 1.78
C ARG A 50 -12.69 13.95 0.35
N GLU A 51 -11.47 14.11 -0.15
CA GLU A 51 -11.04 13.64 -1.46
C GLU A 51 -9.86 12.68 -1.26
N GLU A 52 -9.92 11.52 -1.90
CA GLU A 52 -8.85 10.55 -1.98
C GLU A 52 -8.54 10.25 -3.45
N LYS A 53 -7.27 10.25 -3.82
CA LYS A 53 -6.79 9.87 -5.14
C LYS A 53 -5.78 8.74 -5.03
N VAL A 54 -5.98 7.68 -5.80
CA VAL A 54 -5.06 6.55 -5.91
C VAL A 54 -4.99 6.05 -7.35
N ILE A 55 -3.85 5.48 -7.73
CA ILE A 55 -3.74 4.71 -8.96
C ILE A 55 -4.08 3.25 -8.65
N ASN A 56 -5.09 2.70 -9.29
CA ASN A 56 -5.49 1.31 -9.15
C ASN A 56 -4.86 0.45 -10.24
N PHE A 57 -4.28 -0.68 -9.83
CA PHE A 57 -3.85 -1.76 -10.72
C PHE A 57 -4.59 -3.03 -10.37
N GLN A 58 -5.38 -3.57 -11.30
CA GLN A 58 -6.05 -4.85 -11.09
C GLN A 58 -5.18 -5.99 -11.61
N VAL A 59 -4.77 -6.85 -10.70
CA VAL A 59 -3.99 -8.06 -10.98
C VAL A 59 -4.92 -9.25 -10.97
N TRP A 60 -4.89 -10.04 -12.04
CA TRP A 60 -5.74 -11.22 -12.21
C TRP A 60 -4.94 -12.41 -12.74
N VAL A 61 -5.29 -13.63 -12.35
CA VAL A 61 -4.57 -14.84 -12.77
C VAL A 61 -5.49 -15.69 -13.64
N ALA A 62 -5.06 -15.98 -14.86
CA ALA A 62 -5.76 -16.88 -15.78
C ALA A 62 -5.17 -18.30 -15.73
N ASN A 63 -5.68 -19.18 -16.58
CA ASN A 63 -5.14 -20.54 -16.75
C ASN A 63 -3.98 -20.62 -17.77
N ASP A 64 -3.49 -19.50 -18.30
CA ASP A 64 -2.41 -19.45 -19.29
C ASP A 64 -1.03 -19.39 -18.62
N THR A 65 -0.58 -20.53 -18.10
CA THR A 65 0.61 -20.62 -17.23
C THR A 65 1.93 -20.18 -17.86
N ASP A 66 1.99 -20.01 -19.18
CA ASP A 66 3.17 -19.51 -19.92
C ASP A 66 3.25 -17.98 -19.96
N HIS A 67 2.17 -17.26 -19.63
CA HIS A 67 2.17 -15.81 -19.61
C HIS A 67 3.17 -15.25 -18.61
N ARG A 68 3.99 -14.27 -18.99
CA ARG A 68 4.84 -13.52 -18.07
C ARG A 68 4.75 -12.04 -18.42
N LEU A 69 4.35 -11.22 -17.44
CA LEU A 69 4.35 -9.77 -17.62
C LEU A 69 5.74 -9.21 -17.32
N GLU A 70 6.52 -9.00 -18.37
CA GLU A 70 7.87 -8.45 -18.26
C GLU A 70 7.88 -6.98 -17.77
N PRO A 71 8.89 -6.54 -16.99
CA PRO A 71 8.98 -5.17 -16.47
C PRO A 71 8.83 -4.08 -17.54
N ASN A 72 9.50 -4.24 -18.69
CA ASN A 72 9.41 -3.30 -19.82
C ASN A 72 8.00 -3.21 -20.41
N LYS A 73 7.27 -4.32 -20.44
CA LYS A 73 5.88 -4.34 -20.92
C LYS A 73 4.96 -3.63 -19.92
N LEU A 74 5.18 -3.83 -18.63
CA LEU A 74 4.44 -3.12 -17.58
C LEU A 74 4.72 -1.61 -17.59
N LEU A 75 5.98 -1.19 -17.75
CA LEU A 75 6.33 0.22 -17.95
C LEU A 75 5.57 0.83 -19.14
N ARG A 76 5.53 0.13 -20.27
CA ARG A 76 4.78 0.57 -21.44
C ARG A 76 3.28 0.69 -21.19
N ILE A 77 2.68 -0.21 -20.41
CA ILE A 77 1.27 -0.09 -20.03
C ILE A 77 1.04 1.19 -19.20
N ILE A 78 1.93 1.48 -18.24
CA ILE A 78 1.87 2.69 -17.41
C ILE A 78 2.05 3.96 -18.27
N GLU A 79 2.91 3.92 -19.29
CA GLU A 79 3.05 5.03 -20.23
C GLU A 79 1.76 5.29 -21.02
N LEU A 80 1.08 4.23 -21.45
CA LEU A 80 -0.22 4.35 -22.14
C LEU A 80 -1.30 4.97 -21.23
N THR A 81 -1.23 4.74 -19.92
CA THR A 81 -2.17 5.30 -18.95
C THR A 81 -1.85 6.72 -18.53
N GLN A 82 -0.71 7.30 -18.93
CA GLN A 82 -0.35 8.70 -18.60
C GLN A 82 -1.40 9.71 -19.07
N LYS A 83 -2.11 9.43 -20.18
CA LYS A 83 -3.21 10.29 -20.64
C LYS A 83 -4.39 10.32 -19.65
N LEU A 84 -4.56 9.26 -18.86
CA LEU A 84 -5.57 9.17 -17.80
C LEU A 84 -5.07 9.77 -16.49
N PHE A 85 -3.79 9.54 -16.17
CA PHE A 85 -3.21 9.97 -14.89
C PHE A 85 -2.79 11.45 -14.89
N GLY A 86 -2.56 12.03 -16.06
CA GLY A 86 -2.02 13.37 -16.20
C GLY A 86 -0.66 13.48 -15.50
N ASN A 87 -0.54 14.43 -14.57
CA ASN A 87 0.67 14.68 -13.78
C ASN A 87 0.56 14.11 -12.35
N GLU A 88 -0.44 13.26 -12.07
CA GLU A 88 -0.65 12.71 -10.73
C GLU A 88 0.48 11.73 -10.37
N ASP A 89 1.13 11.98 -9.24
CA ASP A 89 2.10 11.07 -8.61
C ASP A 89 1.59 10.66 -7.23
N VAL A 90 0.50 9.89 -7.25
CA VAL A 90 -0.22 9.41 -6.07
C VAL A 90 0.16 7.97 -5.73
N GLU A 91 -0.30 7.51 -4.57
CA GLU A 91 -0.11 6.13 -4.12
C GLU A 91 -0.78 5.12 -5.06
N ILE A 92 -0.13 3.97 -5.23
CA ILE A 92 -0.69 2.82 -5.93
C ILE A 92 -1.45 1.94 -4.95
N GLU A 93 -2.65 1.57 -5.36
CA GLU A 93 -3.46 0.48 -4.81
C GLU A 93 -3.46 -0.68 -5.82
N VAL A 94 -3.35 -1.91 -5.33
CA VAL A 94 -3.46 -3.12 -6.14
C VAL A 94 -4.73 -3.88 -5.74
N GLU A 95 -5.55 -4.20 -6.74
CA GLU A 95 -6.68 -5.11 -6.58
C GLU A 95 -6.24 -6.53 -6.93
N TYR A 96 -6.46 -7.47 -6.00
CA TYR A 96 -6.17 -8.90 -6.21
C TYR A 96 -7.22 -9.77 -5.52
N GLN A 97 -7.49 -10.94 -6.10
CA GLN A 97 -8.54 -11.84 -5.62
C GLN A 97 -8.12 -12.55 -4.32
N SER A 98 -8.99 -12.46 -3.31
CA SER A 98 -8.99 -13.28 -2.08
C SER A 98 -10.36 -13.98 -1.98
N ASP A 99 -11.03 -13.96 -0.82
CA ASP A 99 -12.45 -14.34 -0.71
C ASP A 99 -13.36 -13.40 -1.53
N THR A 100 -12.97 -12.13 -1.61
CA THR A 100 -13.55 -11.09 -2.47
C THR A 100 -12.41 -10.30 -3.14
N ILE A 101 -12.74 -9.27 -3.92
CA ILE A 101 -11.72 -8.36 -4.47
C ILE A 101 -11.07 -7.61 -3.30
N GLY A 102 -9.82 -7.95 -3.00
CA GLY A 102 -9.02 -7.28 -1.97
C GLY A 102 -8.30 -6.07 -2.55
N LYS A 103 -8.27 -4.98 -1.77
CA LYS A 103 -7.52 -3.76 -2.07
C LYS A 103 -6.29 -3.68 -1.17
N TYR A 104 -5.13 -3.64 -1.79
CA TYR A 104 -3.84 -3.69 -1.11
C TYR A 104 -3.04 -2.42 -1.37
N GLY A 105 -2.28 -1.98 -0.37
CA GLY A 105 -1.19 -1.05 -0.62
C GLY A 105 -0.04 -1.76 -1.33
N LEU A 106 0.95 -0.99 -1.74
CA LEU A 106 2.14 -1.51 -2.41
C LEU A 106 3.40 -1.03 -1.74
N ASP A 107 4.29 -1.96 -1.43
CA ASP A 107 5.65 -1.72 -0.95
C ASP A 107 6.67 -2.50 -1.79
N PHE A 108 7.96 -2.32 -1.52
CA PHE A 108 9.04 -2.99 -2.26
C PHE A 108 10.17 -3.43 -1.35
N GLN A 109 10.54 -4.71 -1.44
CA GLN A 109 11.60 -5.33 -0.65
C GLN A 109 12.20 -6.50 -1.44
N ASP A 110 13.52 -6.64 -1.40
CA ASP A 110 14.24 -7.79 -1.99
C ASP A 110 13.85 -8.08 -3.45
N GLU A 111 13.75 -7.06 -4.29
CA GLU A 111 13.34 -7.15 -5.71
C GLU A 111 11.88 -7.60 -5.95
N ASN A 112 11.03 -7.61 -4.92
CA ASN A 112 9.63 -8.00 -5.02
C ASN A 112 8.71 -6.86 -4.58
N PHE A 113 7.53 -6.78 -5.21
CA PHE A 113 6.47 -5.90 -4.76
C PHE A 113 5.62 -6.60 -3.69
N LEU A 114 5.43 -5.96 -2.55
CA LEU A 114 4.66 -6.53 -1.44
C LEU A 114 3.29 -5.87 -1.41
N LEU A 115 2.25 -6.70 -1.48
CA LEU A 115 0.89 -6.30 -1.23
C LEU A 115 0.74 -6.10 0.28
N THR A 116 0.48 -4.87 0.70
CA THR A 116 0.32 -4.53 2.11
C THR A 116 -1.15 -4.44 2.49
N ALA A 117 -1.50 -4.93 3.68
CA ALA A 117 -2.87 -4.91 4.15
C ALA A 117 -3.34 -3.47 4.40
N LYS A 118 -4.50 -3.11 3.84
CA LYS A 118 -5.20 -1.87 4.17
C LYS A 118 -6.24 -2.14 5.24
N GLN A 119 -6.45 -1.18 6.13
CA GLN A 119 -7.44 -1.27 7.20
C GLN A 119 -8.46 -0.14 7.04
N THR A 120 -9.70 -0.41 7.42
CA THR A 120 -10.74 0.62 7.54
C THR A 120 -10.44 1.51 8.73
N ASP A 121 -10.74 2.81 8.63
CA ASP A 121 -10.57 3.74 9.74
C ASP A 121 -11.75 4.72 9.84
N CYS A 122 -12.01 5.20 11.05
CA CYS A 122 -12.89 6.34 11.29
C CYS A 122 -12.04 7.62 11.31
N LEU A 123 -12.23 8.49 10.32
CA LEU A 123 -11.46 9.73 10.22
C LEU A 123 -11.93 10.84 11.18
N ALA A 124 -13.04 10.64 11.89
CA ALA A 124 -13.63 11.57 12.84
C ALA A 124 -13.70 10.97 14.26
N LYS A 125 -12.57 10.44 14.75
CA LYS A 125 -12.49 9.69 16.02
C LYS A 125 -13.07 10.45 17.21
N ASP A 126 -12.76 11.74 17.32
CA ASP A 126 -13.27 12.61 18.38
C ASP A 126 -14.81 12.75 18.34
N ASN A 127 -15.41 12.84 17.14
CA ASN A 127 -16.86 12.95 16.96
C ASN A 127 -17.60 11.64 17.25
N CYS A 128 -16.89 10.51 17.15
CA CYS A 128 -17.43 9.17 17.41
C CYS A 128 -17.13 8.68 18.83
N GLY A 129 -16.53 9.49 19.70
CA GLY A 129 -16.19 9.10 21.07
C GLY A 129 -15.14 7.99 21.15
N ILE A 130 -14.34 7.80 20.09
CA ILE A 130 -13.28 6.79 20.06
C ILE A 130 -12.06 7.36 20.79
N PRO A 131 -11.56 6.70 21.85
CA PRO A 131 -10.38 7.16 22.56
C PRO A 131 -9.19 7.30 21.59
N LYS A 132 -8.48 8.43 21.64
CA LYS A 132 -7.19 8.53 20.94
C LYS A 132 -6.26 7.49 21.54
N GLU A 133 -5.68 6.64 20.70
CA GLU A 133 -4.59 5.77 21.12
C GLU A 133 -3.49 6.66 21.71
N LEU A 134 -3.23 6.47 23.01
CA LEU A 134 -2.08 7.07 23.66
C LEU A 134 -0.86 6.44 23.01
N GLN A 135 -0.15 7.21 22.17
CA GLN A 135 1.18 6.82 21.74
C GLN A 135 2.07 6.80 22.98
N PHE A 136 2.26 5.60 23.55
CA PHE A 136 3.35 5.36 24.47
C PHE A 136 4.63 5.44 23.64
N THR A 137 5.16 6.65 23.46
CA THR A 137 6.60 6.80 23.24
C THR A 137 7.26 6.06 24.39
N GLU A 138 8.04 5.03 24.10
CA GLU A 138 8.91 4.38 25.07
C GLU A 138 9.59 5.48 25.88
N LEU A 139 9.14 5.63 27.13
CA LEU A 139 9.87 6.40 28.12
C LEU A 139 11.19 5.67 28.20
N GLU A 140 12.23 6.25 27.60
CA GLU A 140 13.60 5.85 27.86
C GLU A 140 13.71 5.77 29.38
N THR A 141 13.78 4.55 29.89
CA THR A 141 14.22 4.28 31.24
C THR A 141 15.67 4.71 31.27
N SER A 142 15.88 6.02 31.47
CA SER A 142 17.11 6.52 32.04
C SER A 142 17.34 5.66 33.27
N GLN A 143 18.43 4.89 33.23
CA GLN A 143 18.91 4.12 34.36
C GLN A 143 19.27 5.10 35.47
N GLY A 144 18.26 5.57 36.21
CA GLY A 144 18.39 6.12 37.53
C GLY A 144 18.82 4.99 38.43
N CYS A 145 20.13 4.85 38.58
CA CYS A 145 20.79 3.95 39.52
C CYS A 145 20.32 4.26 40.94
N CYS A 146 19.23 3.64 41.37
CA CYS A 146 18.83 3.62 42.77
C CYS A 146 19.57 2.46 43.44
N THR A 147 20.65 2.79 44.15
CA THR A 147 21.32 1.85 45.04
C THR A 147 20.44 1.61 46.26
N PRO A 148 20.18 0.36 46.69
CA PRO A 148 19.42 0.11 47.91
C PRO A 148 20.21 0.62 49.13
N GLY A 149 19.68 1.63 49.83
CA GLY A 149 20.27 2.18 51.06
C GLY A 149 20.57 3.68 51.06
N GLY A 150 20.32 4.40 49.96
CA GLY A 150 20.46 5.86 49.93
C GLY A 150 19.24 6.57 50.51
N GLY A 151 19.31 6.99 51.77
CA GLY A 151 18.27 7.80 52.39
C GLY A 151 18.16 9.18 51.74
N CYS A 152 16.97 9.52 51.26
CA CYS A 152 16.61 10.88 50.89
C CYS A 152 15.57 11.41 51.88
N CYS A 153 15.90 12.55 52.49
CA CYS A 153 14.94 13.47 53.08
C CYS A 153 14.14 14.19 51.97
#